data_AF-A0A354B565-F1
#
_entry.id   AF-A0A354B565-F1
#
_cell.length_a   1.000
_cell.length_b   1.000
_cell.length_c   1.000
_cell.angle_alpha   90.00
_cell.angle_beta   90.00
_cell.angle_gamma   90.00
#
_symmetry.space_group_name_H-M   'P 1'
#
loop_
_entity.id
_entity.type
_entity.pdbx_description
1 polymer ?
#
loop_
_entity_poly.entity_id
_entity_poly.type
_entity_poly.pdbx_seq_one_letter_code
_entity_poly.pdbx_strand_id
1 'polypeptide(L)'
;MARKRGLDHDDVINAGFTVIDRDGVERLSLRAVADLLDVQPPSLYSHVAGLGGLLDDLAIAATADFGETLRASAIGIAGDDAVRAFATAYRGWARTHPGRYDL
;
A
#
# COMPACT_ATOMS: atom_id res chain seq x y z
N MET A 1 1.08 25.43 -20.06
CA MET A 1 0.19 24.29 -19.74
C MET A 1 1.07 23.11 -19.36
N ALA A 2 1.08 22.70 -18.09
CA ALA A 2 1.86 21.55 -17.66
C ALA A 2 1.20 20.27 -18.21
N ARG A 3 1.97 19.44 -18.92
CA ARG A 3 1.50 18.15 -19.42
C ARG A 3 1.17 17.28 -18.19
N LYS A 4 -0.12 16.99 -17.94
CA LYS A 4 -0.54 16.01 -16.93
C LYS A 4 0.29 14.74 -17.20
N ARG A 5 1.12 14.33 -16.24
CA ARG A 5 1.83 13.05 -16.33
C ARG A 5 0.75 11.98 -16.47
N GLY A 6 0.92 11.05 -17.41
CA GLY A 6 -0.05 9.99 -17.62
C GLY A 6 -0.15 9.14 -16.36
N LEU A 7 -1.34 8.59 -16.10
CA LEU A 7 -1.57 7.61 -15.05
C LEU A 7 -0.54 6.46 -15.19
N ASP A 8 0.10 6.09 -14.08
CA ASP A 8 0.98 4.94 -14.02
C ASP A 8 0.51 3.91 -12.96
N HIS A 9 1.24 2.80 -12.85
CA HIS A 9 0.88 1.73 -11.92
C HIS A 9 0.97 2.19 -10.46
N ASP A 10 2.00 2.97 -10.11
CA ASP A 10 2.21 3.45 -8.75
C ASP A 10 1.09 4.40 -8.31
N ASP A 11 0.57 5.23 -9.22
CA ASP A 11 -0.62 6.06 -8.95
C ASP A 11 -1.82 5.20 -8.52
N VAL A 12 -2.05 4.06 -9.20
CA VAL A 12 -3.15 3.13 -8.90
C VAL A 12 -2.94 2.45 -7.55
N ILE A 13 -1.71 2.01 -7.25
CA ILE A 13 -1.36 1.38 -5.95
C ILE A 13 -1.52 2.38 -4.80
N ASN A 14 -1.02 3.60 -4.94
CA ASN A 14 -1.16 4.63 -3.90
C ASN A 14 -2.62 5.01 -3.64
N ALA A 15 -3.44 5.10 -4.71
CA ALA A 15 -4.87 5.31 -4.57
C ALA A 15 -5.57 4.11 -3.92
N GLY A 16 -5.18 2.88 -4.27
CA GLY A 16 -5.67 1.66 -3.62
C GLY A 16 -5.36 1.64 -2.12
N PHE A 17 -4.13 1.98 -1.73
CA PHE A 17 -3.76 2.12 -0.33
C PHE A 17 -4.58 3.17 0.39
N THR A 18 -4.81 4.32 -0.23
CA THR A 18 -5.66 5.37 0.34
C THR A 18 -7.08 4.88 0.59
N VAL A 19 -7.64 4.06 -0.31
CA VAL A 19 -8.97 3.47 -0.12
C VAL A 19 -8.97 2.51 1.07
N ILE A 20 -8.05 1.55 1.14
CA ILE A 20 -8.08 0.55 2.23
C ILE A 20 -7.71 1.14 3.59
N ASP A 21 -6.79 2.11 3.63
CA ASP A 21 -6.39 2.78 4.87
C ASP A 21 -7.54 3.64 5.45
N ARG A 22 -8.43 4.15 4.59
CA ARG A 22 -9.60 4.96 5.01
C ARG A 22 -10.85 4.11 5.28
N ASP A 23 -11.14 3.18 4.37
CA ASP A 23 -12.45 2.54 4.27
C ASP A 23 -12.42 1.02 4.52
N GLY A 24 -11.23 0.41 4.68
CA GLY A 24 -11.08 -1.05 4.80
C GLY A 24 -10.97 -1.77 3.46
N VAL A 25 -10.39 -2.98 3.48
CA VAL A 25 -10.13 -3.81 2.29
C VAL A 25 -11.43 -4.22 1.59
N GLU A 26 -12.50 -4.45 2.35
CA GLU A 26 -13.82 -4.83 1.85
C GLU A 26 -14.50 -3.73 1.01
N ARG A 27 -14.03 -2.49 1.13
CA ARG A 27 -14.50 -1.33 0.35
C ARG A 27 -13.66 -1.09 -0.91
N LEU A 28 -12.57 -1.83 -1.10
CA LEU A 28 -11.74 -1.69 -2.28
C LEU A 28 -12.50 -2.11 -3.54
N SER A 29 -12.49 -1.23 -4.54
CA SER A 29 -13.01 -1.51 -5.87
C SER A 29 -12.28 -0.66 -6.91
N LEU A 30 -12.24 -1.14 -8.16
CA LEU A 30 -11.71 -0.36 -9.28
C LEU A 30 -12.45 0.98 -9.44
N ARG A 31 -13.74 1.03 -9.10
CA ARG A 31 -14.51 2.28 -9.13
C ARG A 31 -14.03 3.26 -8.06
N ALA A 32 -13.89 2.82 -6.81
CA ALA A 32 -13.41 3.68 -5.73
C ALA A 32 -12.02 4.27 -6.04
N VAL A 33 -11.13 3.46 -6.63
CA VAL A 33 -9.81 3.91 -7.06
C VAL A 33 -9.88 4.89 -8.23
N ALA A 34 -10.70 4.61 -9.25
CA ALA A 34 -10.88 5.51 -10.39
C ALA A 34 -11.49 6.86 -9.98
N ASP A 35 -12.46 6.84 -9.07
CA ASP A 35 -13.10 8.03 -8.51
C ASP A 35 -12.08 8.88 -7.73
N LEU A 36 -11.18 8.25 -6.95
CA LEU A 36 -10.11 8.96 -6.23
C LEU A 36 -9.08 9.60 -7.15
N LEU A 37 -8.80 8.95 -8.29
CA LEU A 37 -7.83 9.42 -9.29
C LEU A 37 -8.44 10.39 -10.33
N ASP A 38 -9.75 10.67 -10.27
CA ASP A 38 -10.48 11.47 -11.26
C ASP A 38 -10.30 10.93 -12.70
N VAL A 39 -10.40 9.60 -12.85
CA VAL A 39 -10.32 8.89 -14.14
C VAL A 39 -11.52 7.98 -14.35
N GLN A 40 -11.68 7.48 -15.59
CA GLN A 40 -12.71 6.49 -15.88
C GLN A 40 -12.23 5.09 -15.47
N PRO A 41 -13.08 4.20 -14.92
CA PRO A 41 -12.68 2.85 -14.54
C PRO A 41 -11.97 2.04 -15.64
N PRO A 42 -12.34 2.14 -16.93
CA PRO A 42 -11.60 1.48 -18.01
C PRO A 42 -10.12 1.85 -18.10
N SER A 43 -9.74 3.05 -17.66
CA SER A 43 -8.35 3.52 -17.66
C SER A 43 -7.46 2.75 -16.68
N LEU A 44 -8.02 2.06 -15.69
CA LEU A 44 -7.23 1.29 -14.72
C LEU A 44 -6.76 -0.06 -15.28
N TYR A 45 -7.46 -0.64 -16.25
CA TYR A 45 -7.12 -1.98 -16.76
C TYR A 45 -5.79 -2.03 -17.53
N SER A 46 -5.26 -0.89 -17.99
CA SER A 46 -3.91 -0.81 -18.54
C SER A 46 -2.82 -0.88 -17.48
N HIS A 47 -3.17 -0.78 -16.20
CA HIS A 47 -2.23 -0.72 -15.08
C HIS A 47 -2.39 -1.88 -14.10
N VAL A 48 -3.58 -2.49 -13.99
CA VAL A 48 -3.86 -3.62 -13.09
C VAL A 48 -4.75 -4.67 -13.74
N ALA A 49 -4.57 -5.93 -13.35
CA ALA A 49 -5.35 -7.08 -13.82
C ALA A 49 -6.70 -7.20 -13.10
N GLY A 50 -7.51 -6.15 -13.18
CA GLY A 50 -8.79 -6.06 -12.47
C GLY A 50 -8.63 -5.92 -10.95
N LEU A 51 -9.70 -6.18 -10.20
CA LEU A 51 -9.69 -6.03 -8.73
C LEU A 51 -8.77 -7.05 -8.04
N GLY A 52 -8.73 -8.29 -8.54
CA GLY A 52 -7.84 -9.33 -8.01
C GLY A 52 -6.37 -8.96 -8.18
N GLY A 53 -5.97 -8.54 -9.39
CA GLY A 53 -4.60 -8.06 -9.62
C GLY A 53 -4.25 -6.85 -8.76
N LEU A 54 -5.16 -5.89 -8.60
CA LEU A 54 -4.94 -4.76 -7.70
C LEU A 54 -4.73 -5.21 -6.24
N LEU A 55 -5.49 -6.19 -5.75
CA LEU A 55 -5.30 -6.74 -4.40
C LEU A 55 -3.93 -7.41 -4.26
N ASP A 56 -3.52 -8.21 -5.24
CA ASP A 56 -2.21 -8.86 -5.24
C ASP A 56 -1.07 -7.82 -5.24
N ASP A 57 -1.17 -6.80 -6.09
CA ASP A 57 -0.17 -5.73 -6.18
C ASP A 57 -0.08 -4.90 -4.88
N LEU A 58 -1.22 -4.61 -4.25
CA LEU A 58 -1.27 -3.94 -2.94
C LEU A 58 -0.63 -4.80 -1.84
N ALA A 59 -0.92 -6.11 -1.81
CA ALA A 59 -0.35 -7.03 -0.83
C ALA A 59 1.18 -7.15 -0.99
N ILE A 60 1.67 -7.21 -2.23
CA ILE A 60 3.10 -7.21 -2.54
C ILE A 60 3.76 -5.92 -2.05
N ALA A 61 3.17 -4.76 -2.38
CA ALA A 61 3.71 -3.46 -1.99
C ALA A 61 3.68 -3.25 -0.47
N ALA A 62 2.60 -3.67 0.22
CA ALA A 62 2.50 -3.60 1.68
C ALA A 62 3.54 -4.50 2.37
N THR A 63 3.73 -5.72 1.87
CA THR A 63 4.74 -6.65 2.38
C THR A 63 6.15 -6.09 2.22
N ALA A 64 6.44 -5.46 1.09
CA ALA A 64 7.74 -4.84 0.84
C ALA A 64 8.01 -3.66 1.80
N ASP A 65 7.04 -2.75 1.96
CA ASP A 65 7.13 -1.61 2.88
C ASP A 65 7.28 -2.06 4.34
N PHE A 66 6.52 -3.09 4.73
CA PHE A 66 6.63 -3.68 6.05
C PHE A 66 8.01 -4.29 6.30
N GLY A 67 8.48 -5.11 5.36
CA GLY A 67 9.80 -5.74 5.43
C GLY A 67 10.93 -4.72 5.54
N GLU A 68 10.86 -3.62 4.77
CA GLU A 68 11.83 -2.53 4.82
C GLU A 68 11.79 -1.80 6.18
N THR A 69 10.60 -1.51 6.70
CA THR A 69 10.42 -0.90 8.02
C THR A 69 11.06 -1.74 9.13
N LEU A 70 10.82 -3.05 9.10
CA LEU A 70 11.40 -3.99 10.07
C LEU A 70 12.92 -4.09 9.92
N ARG A 71 13.41 -4.20 8.67
CA ARG A 71 14.83 -4.27 8.36
C ARG A 71 15.56 -3.03 8.88
N ALA A 72 15.04 -1.84 8.57
CA ALA A 72 15.61 -0.57 9.00
C ALA A 72 15.71 -0.43 10.53
N SER A 73 14.71 -0.96 11.26
CA SER A 73 14.67 -0.87 12.73
C SER A 73 15.80 -1.61 13.44
N ALA A 74 16.43 -2.59 12.79
CA ALA A 74 17.45 -3.45 13.39
C ALA A 74 18.87 -3.19 12.85
N ILE A 75 19.05 -2.23 11.93
CA ILE A 75 20.37 -1.93 11.36
C ILE A 75 21.29 -1.39 12.47
N GLY A 76 22.47 -2.01 12.61
CA GLY A 76 23.52 -1.52 13.50
C GLY A 76 23.31 -1.80 14.99
N ILE A 77 22.25 -2.53 15.35
CA ILE A 77 21.97 -2.96 16.74
C ILE A 77 21.84 -4.48 16.82
N ALA A 78 22.07 -5.05 18.02
CA ALA A 78 22.06 -6.49 18.24
C ALA A 78 21.47 -6.87 19.60
N GLY A 79 21.23 -8.18 19.80
CA GLY A 79 20.71 -8.71 21.06
C GLY A 79 19.32 -8.19 21.40
N ASP A 80 19.05 -8.03 22.69
CA ASP A 80 17.73 -7.62 23.20
C ASP A 80 17.25 -6.27 22.65
N ASP A 81 18.16 -5.33 22.39
CA ASP A 81 17.82 -4.02 21.85
C ASP A 81 17.31 -4.11 20.41
N ALA A 82 17.91 -5.00 19.60
CA ALA A 82 17.40 -5.27 18.25
C ALA A 82 16.01 -5.90 18.28
N VAL A 83 15.76 -6.84 19.21
CA VAL A 83 14.44 -7.46 19.39
C VAL A 83 13.39 -6.43 19.81
N ARG A 84 13.74 -5.54 20.75
CA ARG A 84 12.84 -4.46 21.20
C ARG A 84 12.54 -3.45 20.08
N ALA A 85 13.55 -3.06 19.30
CA ALA A 85 13.38 -2.15 18.18
C ALA A 85 12.48 -2.76 17.09
N PHE A 86 12.75 -4.01 16.70
CA PHE A 86 11.94 -4.77 15.75
C PHE A 86 10.47 -4.88 16.19
N ALA A 87 10.24 -5.29 17.45
CA ALA A 87 8.87 -5.44 17.96
C ALA A 87 8.13 -4.09 18.05
N THR A 88 8.86 -3.01 18.30
CA THR A 88 8.29 -1.64 18.31
C THR A 88 7.95 -1.19 16.89
N ALA A 89 8.83 -1.42 15.93
CA ALA A 89 8.59 -1.10 14.51
C ALA A 89 7.42 -1.91 13.95
N TYR A 90 7.36 -3.21 14.23
CA TYR A 90 6.25 -4.09 13.85
C TYR A 90 4.90 -3.52 14.31
N ARG A 91 4.76 -3.28 15.62
CA ARG A 91 3.51 -2.77 16.20
C ARG A 91 3.21 -1.36 15.73
N GLY A 92 4.23 -0.53 15.51
CA GLY A 92 4.10 0.80 14.95
C GLY A 92 3.47 0.75 13.57
N TRP A 93 4.08 -0.02 12.66
CA TRP A 93 3.62 -0.16 11.28
C TRP A 93 2.18 -0.68 11.19
N ALA A 94 1.85 -1.75 11.93
CA ALA A 94 0.50 -2.31 11.94
C ALA A 94 -0.55 -1.32 12.45
N ARG A 95 -0.19 -0.43 13.39
CA ARG A 95 -1.09 0.60 13.92
C ARG A 95 -1.26 1.80 13.00
N THR A 96 -0.24 2.15 12.22
CA THR A 96 -0.33 3.26 11.26
C THR A 96 -0.96 2.84 9.94
N HIS A 97 -0.96 1.55 9.62
CA HIS A 97 -1.51 1.01 8.37
C HIS A 97 -2.53 -0.12 8.63
N PRO A 98 -3.63 0.14 9.36
CA PRO A 98 -4.59 -0.91 9.71
C PRO A 98 -5.19 -1.59 8.48
N GLY A 99 -5.50 -0.83 7.41
CA GLY A 99 -6.04 -1.40 6.17
C GLY A 99 -5.04 -2.26 5.40
N ARG A 100 -3.74 -1.94 5.47
CA ARG A 100 -2.68 -2.75 4.84
C ARG A 100 -2.33 -4.00 5.65
N TYR A 101 -2.52 -3.95 6.96
CA TYR A 101 -2.27 -5.08 7.85
C TYR A 101 -3.30 -6.21 7.67
N ASP A 102 -4.49 -5.87 7.16
CA ASP A 102 -5.58 -6.82 6.88
C ASP A 102 -5.51 -7.44 5.46
N LEU A 103 -4.51 -7.09 4.65
CA LEU A 103 -4.29 -7.64 3.30
C LEU A 103 -3.77 -9.09 3.32
#